data_AF-A0A3M3XHF5-F1
#
_entry.id   AF-A0A3M3XHF5-F1
#
_cell.length_a   1.000
_cell.length_b   1.000
_cell.length_c   1.000
_cell.angle_alpha   90.00
_cell.angle_beta   90.00
_cell.angle_gamma   90.00
#
_symmetry.space_group_name_H-M   'P 1'
#
loop_
_entity.id
_entity.type
_entity.pdbx_description
1 polymer ?
#
loop_
_entity_poly.entity_id
_entity_poly.type
_entity_poly.pdbx_seq_one_letter_code
_entity_poly.pdbx_strand_id
1 'polypeptide(L)'
;MIATGDQSTANDLQNVIRQSITDTIDVVVVLDGGDKRGQEASEQLHALRAELWRALVGWNPDHDYDAMQYTGGALVQISGDRVTYRFGFAAQFQLGRNTSDQPAETWHEAYLDGLPGFTGATIEMDCVDPADPNLKSPGPDGRIEAKFTAEVTP
;
A
#
# COMPACT_ATOMS: atom_id res chain seq x y z
N MET A 1 21.67 -5.68 -0.17
CA MET A 1 20.71 -4.56 -0.10
C MET A 1 20.06 -4.63 1.26
N ILE A 2 20.01 -3.52 2.00
CA ILE A 2 19.32 -3.46 3.30
C ILE A 2 18.11 -2.57 3.07
N ALA A 3 16.92 -3.04 3.49
CA ALA A 3 15.73 -2.20 3.54
C ALA A 3 15.94 -1.16 4.64
N THR A 4 15.94 0.11 4.29
CA THR A 4 16.20 1.20 5.25
C THR A 4 14.91 1.65 5.94
N GLY A 5 13.78 1.42 5.28
CA GLY A 5 12.45 1.65 5.83
C GLY A 5 11.42 1.79 4.71
N ASP A 6 10.15 1.79 5.10
CA ASP A 6 9.01 2.02 4.24
C ASP A 6 8.18 3.19 4.78
N GLN A 7 7.50 3.92 3.89
CA GLN A 7 6.64 5.04 4.25
C GLN A 7 5.31 4.95 3.53
N SER A 8 4.20 5.08 4.26
CA SER A 8 2.86 5.02 3.69
C SER A 8 2.27 6.41 3.45
N THR A 9 1.49 6.56 2.38
CA THR A 9 0.53 7.66 2.27
C THR A 9 -0.65 7.48 3.22
N ALA A 10 -1.44 8.54 3.42
CA ALA A 10 -2.75 8.39 4.06
C ALA A 10 -3.65 7.45 3.23
N ASN A 11 -4.59 6.80 3.93
CA ASN A 11 -5.63 6.01 3.28
C ASN A 11 -6.49 6.91 2.38
N ASP A 12 -6.73 6.46 1.15
CA ASP A 12 -7.50 7.23 0.16
C ASP A 12 -8.94 6.74 -0.03
N LEU A 13 -9.33 5.67 0.67
CA LEU A 13 -10.68 5.11 0.66
C LEU A 13 -11.39 5.31 2.01
N GLN A 14 -12.73 5.25 2.01
CA GLN A 14 -13.53 5.46 3.23
C GLN A 14 -13.88 4.15 3.95
N ASN A 15 -14.15 3.07 3.20
CA ASN A 15 -14.71 1.83 3.73
C ASN A 15 -13.71 0.67 3.73
N VAL A 16 -12.55 0.86 3.11
CA VAL A 16 -11.46 -0.12 3.04
C VAL A 16 -10.13 0.63 3.22
N ILE A 17 -9.06 -0.12 3.45
CA ILE A 17 -7.71 0.43 3.55
C ILE A 17 -6.99 0.20 2.23
N ARG A 18 -6.58 1.30 1.61
CA ARG A 18 -5.67 1.34 0.48
C ARG A 18 -4.65 2.44 0.66
N GLN A 19 -3.38 2.08 0.63
CA GLN A 19 -2.27 3.02 0.84
C GLN A 19 -1.19 2.76 -0.19
N SER A 20 -0.54 3.81 -0.68
CA SER A 20 0.70 3.66 -1.42
C SER A 20 1.85 3.59 -0.43
N ILE A 21 2.66 2.53 -0.52
CA ILE A 21 3.85 2.32 0.29
C ILE A 21 5.07 2.63 -0.57
N THR A 22 5.94 3.53 -0.09
CA THR A 22 7.27 3.76 -0.66
C THR A 22 8.28 2.95 0.13
N ASP A 23 8.76 1.86 -0.47
CA ASP A 23 9.83 1.04 0.09
C ASP A 23 11.19 1.60 -0.33
N THR A 24 12.11 1.77 0.63
CA THR A 24 13.41 2.41 0.40
C THR A 24 14.56 1.48 0.67
N ILE A 25 15.54 1.52 -0.24
CA ILE A 25 16.75 0.72 -0.17
C ILE A 25 17.96 1.65 -0.24
N ASP A 26 19.00 1.31 0.50
CA ASP A 26 20.28 1.99 0.43
C ASP A 26 21.40 1.04 0.00
N VAL A 27 22.20 1.50 -0.97
CA VAL A 27 23.46 0.89 -1.35
C VAL A 27 24.59 1.71 -0.76
N VAL A 28 25.22 1.17 0.29
CA VAL A 28 26.37 1.80 0.96
C VAL A 28 27.66 1.25 0.37
N VAL A 29 28.53 2.17 -0.04
CA VAL A 29 29.82 1.85 -0.67
C VAL A 29 30.92 2.46 0.18
N VAL A 30 31.99 1.69 0.38
CA VAL A 30 33.17 2.11 1.14
C VAL A 30 34.35 2.07 0.17
N LEU A 31 34.96 3.22 -0.06
CA LEU A 31 36.11 3.38 -0.95
C LEU A 31 37.33 3.79 -0.14
N ASP A 32 38.51 3.40 -0.62
CA ASP A 32 39.76 3.92 -0.08
C ASP A 32 39.97 5.37 -0.58
N GLY A 33 40.18 6.29 0.37
CA GLY A 33 40.44 7.71 0.18
C GLY A 33 41.94 8.06 0.22
N GLY A 34 42.80 7.14 -0.21
CA GLY A 34 44.26 7.23 -0.07
C GLY A 34 44.92 8.42 -0.75
N ASP A 35 44.29 9.04 -1.76
CA ASP A 35 44.76 10.30 -2.34
C ASP A 35 44.28 11.50 -1.50
N LYS A 36 45.23 12.31 -1.02
CA LYS A 36 45.06 13.46 -0.10
C LYS A 36 44.08 14.54 -0.61
N ARG A 37 43.58 14.42 -1.84
CA ARG A 37 42.61 15.33 -2.47
C ARG A 37 41.24 14.71 -2.77
N GLY A 38 41.05 13.39 -2.57
CA GLY A 38 39.76 12.71 -2.78
C GLY A 38 39.31 12.62 -4.26
N GLN A 39 40.19 12.92 -5.22
CA GLN A 39 39.84 12.90 -6.65
C GLN A 39 39.56 11.48 -7.14
N GLU A 40 40.40 10.52 -6.77
CA GLU A 40 40.23 9.12 -7.16
C GLU A 40 38.94 8.51 -6.61
N ALA A 41 38.63 8.76 -5.33
CA ALA A 41 37.37 8.32 -4.72
C ALA A 41 36.15 8.94 -5.44
N SER A 42 36.24 10.21 -5.88
CA SER A 42 35.16 10.84 -6.63
C SER A 42 34.95 10.22 -8.01
N GLU A 43 36.02 9.83 -8.71
CA GLU A 43 35.94 9.17 -10.01
C GLU A 43 35.36 7.76 -9.89
N GLN A 44 35.81 7.00 -8.88
CA GLN A 44 35.25 5.69 -8.55
C GLN A 44 33.76 5.77 -8.18
N LEU A 45 33.35 6.76 -7.38
CA LEU A 45 31.93 6.99 -7.08
C LEU A 45 31.11 7.29 -8.33
N HIS A 46 31.66 8.07 -9.26
CA HIS A 46 30.97 8.39 -10.51
C HIS A 46 30.76 7.16 -11.38
N ALA A 47 31.80 6.33 -11.56
CA ALA A 47 31.73 5.09 -12.31
C ALA A 47 30.73 4.11 -11.66
N LEU A 48 30.83 3.92 -10.35
CA LEU A 48 29.95 3.01 -9.61
C LEU A 48 28.49 3.46 -9.67
N ARG A 49 28.23 4.76 -9.56
CA ARG A 49 26.88 5.32 -9.71
C ARG A 49 26.29 5.00 -11.09
N ALA A 50 27.07 5.09 -12.16
CA ALA A 50 26.60 4.79 -13.51
C ALA A 50 26.25 3.30 -13.68
N GLU A 51 26.97 2.39 -13.02
CA GLU A 51 26.64 0.97 -13.01
C GLU A 51 25.40 0.70 -12.15
N LEU A 52 25.30 1.29 -10.96
CA LEU A 52 24.14 1.14 -10.08
C LEU A 52 22.85 1.65 -10.73
N TRP A 53 22.92 2.78 -11.45
CA TRP A 53 21.78 3.27 -12.21
C TRP A 53 21.35 2.32 -13.31
N ARG A 54 22.29 1.75 -14.07
CA ARG A 54 21.98 0.76 -15.11
C ARG A 54 21.38 -0.53 -14.54
N ALA A 55 21.80 -0.91 -13.33
CA ALA A 55 21.32 -2.14 -12.70
C ALA A 55 19.95 -1.96 -12.02
N LEU A 56 19.68 -0.79 -11.42
CA LEU A 56 18.56 -0.62 -10.50
C LEU A 56 17.50 0.37 -10.98
N VAL A 57 17.86 1.45 -11.68
CA VAL A 57 16.85 2.44 -12.09
C VAL A 57 16.01 1.87 -13.22
N GLY A 58 14.70 1.85 -13.02
CA GLY A 58 13.74 1.24 -13.94
C GLY A 58 13.56 -0.27 -13.74
N TRP A 59 14.33 -0.91 -12.85
CA TRP A 59 14.12 -2.32 -12.51
C TRP A 59 12.83 -2.47 -11.70
N ASN A 60 12.00 -3.46 -12.07
CA ASN A 60 10.80 -3.80 -11.32
C ASN A 60 11.02 -5.11 -10.53
N PRO A 61 11.05 -5.08 -9.19
CA PRO A 61 11.31 -6.27 -8.38
C PRO A 61 10.19 -7.31 -8.41
N ASP A 62 8.93 -6.89 -8.53
CA ASP A 62 7.74 -7.76 -8.63
C ASP A 62 6.62 -7.05 -9.42
N HIS A 63 5.57 -7.76 -9.81
CA HIS A 63 4.45 -7.22 -10.58
C HIS A 63 3.66 -6.12 -9.85
N ASP A 64 3.63 -6.14 -8.53
CA ASP A 64 2.92 -5.16 -7.70
C ASP A 64 3.71 -3.89 -7.43
N TYR A 65 5.01 -3.90 -7.75
CA TYR A 65 5.88 -2.74 -7.57
C TYR A 65 5.91 -1.87 -8.84
N ASP A 66 6.05 -0.58 -8.61
CA ASP A 66 6.49 0.39 -9.60
C ASP A 66 7.99 0.23 -9.86
N ALA A 67 8.40 0.68 -11.04
CA ALA A 67 9.80 0.68 -11.43
C ALA A 67 10.65 1.50 -10.43
N MET A 68 11.76 0.92 -10.00
CA MET A 68 12.64 1.49 -8.99
C MET A 68 13.27 2.81 -9.45
N GLN A 69 13.30 3.78 -8.54
CA GLN A 69 13.74 5.15 -8.77
C GLN A 69 14.95 5.49 -7.91
N TYR A 70 15.84 6.32 -8.43
CA TYR A 70 16.94 6.88 -7.66
C TYR A 70 16.46 8.07 -6.83
N THR A 71 16.66 8.02 -5.50
CA THR A 71 16.18 9.07 -4.59
C THR A 71 17.28 10.06 -4.19
N GLY A 72 18.55 9.69 -4.36
CA GLY A 72 19.67 10.58 -4.11
C GLY A 72 20.92 9.88 -3.60
N GLY A 73 21.96 10.66 -3.38
CA GLY A 73 23.23 10.17 -2.87
C GLY A 73 23.71 11.07 -1.74
N ALA A 74 24.32 10.48 -0.71
CA ALA A 74 24.83 11.23 0.43
C ALA A 74 26.17 10.67 0.91
N LEU A 75 27.10 11.57 1.21
CA LEU A 75 28.30 11.22 1.95
C LEU A 75 27.90 10.91 3.40
N VAL A 76 28.20 9.69 3.85
CA VAL A 76 27.88 9.25 5.21
C VAL A 76 29.02 9.62 6.16
N GLN A 77 30.25 9.29 5.76
CA GLN A 77 31.42 9.49 6.61
C GLN A 77 32.70 9.55 5.77
N ILE A 78 33.65 10.37 6.22
CA ILE A 78 35.06 10.27 5.82
C ILE A 78 35.85 10.00 7.11
N SER A 79 36.67 8.95 7.11
CA SER A 79 37.52 8.62 8.26
C SER A 79 38.85 8.07 7.78
N GLY A 80 39.93 8.77 8.12
CA GLY A 80 41.27 8.39 7.68
C GLY A 80 41.38 8.31 6.16
N ASP A 81 41.65 7.11 5.68
CA ASP A 81 41.77 6.73 4.27
C ASP A 81 40.50 6.05 3.74
N ARG A 82 39.32 6.31 4.32
CA ARG A 82 38.06 5.74 3.84
C ARG A 82 36.97 6.78 3.63
N VAL A 83 36.25 6.62 2.53
CA VAL A 83 35.08 7.40 2.15
C VAL A 83 33.89 6.45 2.10
N THR A 84 32.88 6.70 2.93
CA THR A 84 31.61 5.97 2.94
C THR A 84 30.53 6.82 2.30
N TYR A 85 29.95 6.33 1.21
CA TYR A 85 28.89 7.01 0.47
C TYR A 85 27.66 6.11 0.35
N ARG A 86 26.47 6.71 0.36
CA ARG A 86 25.19 6.01 0.26
C ARG A 86 24.46 6.46 -0.99
N PHE A 87 23.96 5.51 -1.77
CA PHE A 87 23.01 5.73 -2.85
C PHE A 87 21.65 5.20 -2.42
N GLY A 88 20.65 6.08 -2.40
CA GLY A 88 19.27 5.76 -2.06
C GLY A 88 18.46 5.46 -3.32
N PHE A 89 17.61 4.45 -3.21
CA PHE A 89 16.60 4.11 -4.20
C PHE A 89 15.27 3.83 -3.50
N ALA A 90 14.18 3.91 -4.26
CA ALA A 90 12.86 3.58 -3.77
C ALA A 90 12.01 2.96 -4.87
N ALA A 91 11.08 2.10 -4.47
CA ALA A 91 10.02 1.60 -5.31
C ALA A 91 8.70 1.74 -4.55
N GLN A 92 7.60 1.93 -5.28
CA GLN A 92 6.28 2.06 -4.68
C GLN A 92 5.47 0.80 -4.95
N PHE A 93 4.61 0.43 -4.02
CA PHE A 93 3.57 -0.58 -4.23
C PHE A 93 2.31 -0.16 -3.48
N GLN A 94 1.20 -0.87 -3.73
CA GLN A 94 -0.05 -0.64 -3.03
C GLN A 94 -0.22 -1.65 -1.90
N LEU A 95 -0.55 -1.17 -0.70
CA LEU A 95 -1.10 -1.98 0.38
C LEU A 95 -2.63 -1.97 0.28
N GLY A 96 -3.23 -3.15 0.34
CA GLY A 96 -4.66 -3.39 0.17
C GLY A 96 -4.97 -3.85 -1.26
N ARG A 97 -5.86 -4.84 -1.38
CA ARG A 97 -6.12 -5.51 -2.65
C ARG A 97 -7.03 -4.69 -3.58
N ASN A 98 -6.85 -4.83 -4.88
CA ASN A 98 -7.66 -4.14 -5.88
C ASN A 98 -8.97 -4.89 -6.18
N THR A 99 -8.96 -6.21 -6.07
CA THR A 99 -10.06 -7.09 -6.44
C THR A 99 -10.23 -8.20 -5.42
N SER A 100 -11.45 -8.73 -5.27
CA SER A 100 -11.77 -9.73 -4.25
C SER A 100 -11.18 -11.12 -4.51
N ASP A 101 -10.66 -11.39 -5.72
CA ASP A 101 -9.95 -12.62 -6.07
C ASP A 101 -8.47 -12.60 -5.66
N GLN A 102 -7.94 -11.42 -5.33
CA GLN A 102 -6.60 -11.29 -4.75
C GLN A 102 -6.61 -11.67 -3.27
N PRO A 103 -5.49 -12.19 -2.74
CA PRO A 103 -5.34 -12.45 -1.31
C PRO A 103 -5.63 -11.20 -0.46
N ALA A 104 -6.21 -11.40 0.72
CA ALA A 104 -6.37 -10.33 1.70
C ALA A 104 -5.01 -9.87 2.25
N GLU A 105 -4.80 -8.56 2.29
CA GLU A 105 -3.59 -7.94 2.86
C GLU A 105 -3.90 -7.18 4.16
N THR A 106 -5.14 -6.75 4.32
CA THR A 106 -5.61 -6.01 5.48
C THR A 106 -6.50 -6.88 6.38
N TRP A 107 -6.61 -6.51 7.65
CA TRP A 107 -7.49 -7.22 8.58
C TRP A 107 -8.95 -7.23 8.12
N HIS A 108 -9.44 -6.12 7.55
CA HIS A 108 -10.84 -6.03 7.14
C HIS A 108 -11.14 -6.94 5.94
N GLU A 109 -10.23 -7.01 4.97
CA GLU A 109 -10.34 -7.96 3.85
C GLU A 109 -10.34 -9.41 4.34
N ALA A 110 -9.42 -9.76 5.24
CA ALA A 110 -9.35 -11.11 5.80
C ALA A 110 -10.60 -11.47 6.62
N TYR A 111 -11.18 -10.51 7.31
CA TYR A 111 -12.45 -10.68 8.00
C TYR A 111 -13.61 -10.94 7.03
N LEU A 112 -13.71 -10.15 5.95
CA LEU A 112 -14.75 -10.31 4.94
C LEU A 112 -14.64 -11.65 4.20
N ASP A 113 -13.42 -12.09 3.88
CA ASP A 113 -13.16 -13.38 3.25
C ASP A 113 -13.57 -14.57 4.14
N GLY A 114 -13.60 -14.36 5.45
CA GLY A 114 -14.07 -15.34 6.43
C GLY A 114 -15.59 -15.38 6.61
N LEU A 115 -16.34 -14.45 6.01
CA LEU A 115 -17.80 -14.45 6.11
C LEU A 115 -18.42 -15.47 5.14
N PRO A 116 -19.55 -16.09 5.52
CA PRO A 116 -20.32 -16.86 4.55
C PRO A 116 -20.77 -15.95 3.40
N GLY A 117 -20.79 -16.48 2.18
CA GLY A 117 -21.26 -15.75 1.01
C GLY A 117 -22.69 -15.24 1.19
N PHE A 118 -23.01 -14.11 0.56
CA PHE A 118 -24.34 -13.52 0.62
C PHE A 118 -25.35 -14.45 -0.06
N THR A 119 -26.22 -15.09 0.72
CA THR A 119 -27.21 -16.05 0.20
C THR A 119 -28.55 -15.43 -0.17
N GLY A 120 -28.83 -14.21 0.29
CA GLY A 120 -30.11 -13.56 0.04
C GLY A 120 -30.43 -12.46 1.03
N ALA A 121 -31.53 -11.76 0.76
CA ALA A 121 -32.09 -10.77 1.67
C ALA A 121 -33.61 -10.90 1.76
N THR A 122 -34.14 -10.56 2.93
CA THR A 122 -35.57 -10.39 3.14
C THR A 122 -35.84 -8.94 3.50
N ILE A 123 -36.76 -8.31 2.76
CA ILE A 123 -37.24 -6.96 2.99
C ILE A 123 -38.66 -7.08 3.56
N GLU A 124 -38.86 -6.46 4.72
CA GLU A 124 -40.17 -6.36 5.38
C GLU A 124 -40.51 -4.87 5.50
N MET A 125 -41.60 -4.45 4.87
CA MET A 125 -42.08 -3.08 4.84
C MET A 125 -43.28 -2.92 5.78
N ASP A 126 -43.10 -2.07 6.80
CA ASP A 126 -44.16 -1.59 7.69
C ASP A 126 -44.54 -0.17 7.27
N CYS A 127 -45.73 -0.03 6.71
CA CYS A 127 -46.26 1.24 6.21
C CYS A 127 -47.02 1.96 7.32
N VAL A 128 -46.73 3.24 7.51
CA VAL A 128 -47.63 4.13 8.26
C VAL A 128 -48.86 4.39 7.40
N ASP A 129 -49.97 3.72 7.67
CA ASP A 129 -51.28 4.04 7.08
C ASP A 129 -52.05 5.02 7.99
N PRO A 130 -52.19 6.30 7.59
CA PRO A 130 -52.89 7.32 8.38
C PRO A 130 -54.38 7.01 8.61
N ALA A 131 -54.97 6.08 7.85
CA ALA A 131 -56.35 5.68 7.94
C ALA A 131 -56.56 4.35 8.70
N ASP A 132 -55.49 3.67 9.16
CA ASP A 132 -55.64 2.43 9.93
C ASP A 132 -56.20 2.73 11.34
N PRO A 133 -57.35 2.16 11.74
CA PRO A 133 -57.91 2.37 13.08
C PRO A 133 -57.04 1.80 14.22
N ASN A 134 -56.04 0.95 13.91
CA ASN A 134 -55.05 0.44 14.86
C ASN A 134 -53.72 1.20 14.83
N LEU A 135 -53.65 2.32 14.10
CA LEU A 135 -52.47 3.17 13.97
C LEU A 135 -51.92 3.57 15.35
N LYS A 136 -50.65 3.24 15.60
CA LYS A 136 -49.93 3.68 16.80
C LYS A 136 -49.20 4.99 16.49
N SER A 137 -49.63 6.08 17.12
CA SER A 137 -48.95 7.37 16.98
C SER A 137 -47.83 7.54 18.02
N PRO A 138 -46.61 7.98 17.65
CA PRO A 138 -46.13 8.27 16.30
C PRO A 138 -45.28 7.11 15.74
N GLY A 139 -45.73 6.45 14.67
CA GLY A 139 -44.87 5.57 13.89
C GLY A 139 -45.55 4.37 13.24
N PRO A 140 -44.73 3.47 12.65
CA PRO A 140 -45.16 2.18 12.11
C PRO A 140 -45.86 1.33 13.19
N ASP A 141 -46.86 0.52 12.83
CA ASP A 141 -47.73 -0.15 13.80
C ASP A 141 -47.19 -1.52 14.27
N GLY A 142 -46.10 -1.98 13.64
CA GLY A 142 -45.44 -3.25 13.88
C GLY A 142 -45.94 -4.40 12.99
N ARG A 143 -46.87 -4.14 12.06
CA ARG A 143 -47.34 -5.12 11.06
C ARG A 143 -46.59 -4.91 9.75
N ILE A 144 -46.38 -6.02 9.04
CA ILE A 144 -45.68 -6.01 7.75
C ILE A 144 -46.72 -6.09 6.63
N GLU A 145 -46.87 -5.02 5.87
CA GLU A 145 -47.79 -4.95 4.72
C GLU A 145 -47.20 -5.61 3.49
N ALA A 146 -45.87 -5.61 3.36
CA ALA A 146 -45.20 -6.26 2.25
C ALA A 146 -43.91 -6.94 2.69
N LYS A 147 -43.77 -8.21 2.30
CA LYS A 147 -42.57 -9.02 2.53
C LYS A 147 -42.04 -9.54 1.20
N PHE A 148 -40.78 -9.26 0.92
CA PHE A 148 -40.07 -9.74 -0.26
C PHE A 148 -38.84 -10.49 0.19
N THR A 149 -38.74 -11.75 -0.21
CA THR A 149 -37.51 -12.54 -0.02
C THR A 149 -36.91 -12.82 -1.39
N ALA A 150 -35.61 -12.52 -1.51
CA ALA A 150 -34.82 -12.87 -2.67
C ALA A 150 -33.62 -13.70 -2.21
N GLU A 151 -33.53 -14.92 -2.74
CA GLU A 151 -32.34 -15.76 -2.62
C GLU A 151 -31.38 -15.43 -3.76
N VAL A 152 -30.09 -15.45 -3.47
CA VAL A 152 -29.01 -15.26 -4.44
C VAL A 152 -28.22 -16.56 -4.47
N THR A 153 -28.17 -17.18 -5.65
CA THR A 153 -27.22 -18.27 -5.91
C THR A 153 -25.91 -17.62 -6.37
N PRO A 154 -24.78 -17.86 -5.68
CA PRO A 154 -23.48 -17.26 -6.03
C PRO A 154 -23.02 -17.58 -7.47
#